data_AF-A0A6J2SVZ8-F1
#
_entry.id   AF-A0A6J2SVZ8-F1
#
_cell.length_a   1.000
_cell.length_b   1.000
_cell.length_c   1.000
_cell.angle_alpha   90.00
_cell.angle_beta   90.00
_cell.angle_gamma   90.00
#
_symmetry.space_group_name_H-M   'P 1'
#
loop_
_entity.id
_entity.type
_entity.pdbx_description
1 polymer ?
#
loop_
_entity_poly.entity_id
_entity_poly.type
_entity_poly.pdbx_seq_one_letter_code
_entity_poly.pdbx_strand_id
1 'polypeptide(L)' 'MHLPIIVLFLFITHLTHGIEAAEWVGLYRDTNHPGKCVIEQYLILKEGVSVKDPNHECRQIICGFNGSTIFQRP' A
#
# COMPACT_ATOMS: atom_id res chain seq x y z
N MET A 1 -30.50 -28.42 4.37
CA MET A 1 -29.65 -27.63 5.29
C MET A 1 -28.29 -27.25 4.69
N HIS A 2 -27.77 -27.97 3.68
CA HIS A 2 -26.50 -27.63 3.01
C HIS A 2 -26.59 -26.52 1.95
N LEU A 3 -27.74 -26.34 1.30
CA LEU A 3 -27.94 -25.31 0.28
C LEU A 3 -27.64 -23.87 0.77
N PRO A 4 -28.13 -23.40 1.93
CA PRO A 4 -27.82 -22.06 2.40
C PRO A 4 -26.32 -21.88 2.72
N ILE A 5 -25.65 -22.95 3.16
CA ILE A 5 -24.21 -22.93 3.48
C ILE A 5 -23.40 -22.76 2.19
N ILE A 6 -23.77 -23.46 1.11
CA ILE A 6 -23.09 -23.34 -0.20
C ILE A 6 -23.28 -21.94 -0.79
N VAL A 7 -24.50 -21.40 -0.71
CA VAL A 7 -24.81 -20.04 -1.17
C VAL A 7 -24.00 -18.99 -0.39
N LEU A 8 -23.88 -19.16 0.92
CA LEU A 8 -23.07 -18.27 1.77
C LEU A 8 -21.59 -18.28 1.38
N PHE A 9 -21.01 -19.47 1.12
CA PHE A 9 -19.61 -19.60 0.72
C PHE A 9 -19.31 -18.90 -0.61
N LEU A 10 -20.19 -19.06 -1.61
CA LEU A 10 -20.06 -18.38 -2.91
C LEU A 10 -20.13 -16.86 -2.76
N PHE A 11 -20.96 -16.36 -1.84
CA PHE A 11 -21.05 -14.94 -1.56
C PHE A 11 -19.72 -14.40 -1.00
N ILE A 12 -19.15 -15.05 0.01
CA ILE A 12 -17.92 -14.60 0.67
C ILE A 12 -16.74 -14.53 -0.32
N THR A 13 -16.62 -15.49 -1.24
CA THR A 13 -15.53 -15.50 -2.24
C THR A 13 -15.58 -14.32 -3.20
N HIS A 14 -16.75 -13.75 -3.47
CA HIS A 14 -16.85 -12.56 -4.32
C HIS A 14 -16.39 -11.29 -3.60
N LEU A 15 -16.53 -11.20 -2.27
CA LEU A 15 -16.16 -10.01 -1.50
C LEU A 15 -14.64 -9.84 -1.29
N THR A 16 -13.82 -10.87 -1.51
CA THR A 16 -12.38 -10.82 -1.19
C THR A 16 -11.48 -10.31 -2.32
N HIS A 17 -12.04 -9.86 -3.46
CA HIS A 17 -11.26 -9.49 -4.65
C HIS A 17 -10.60 -8.10 -4.63
N GLY A 18 -10.61 -7.38 -3.50
CA GLY A 18 -10.11 -6.00 -3.44
C GLY A 18 -9.30 -5.66 -2.19
N ILE A 19 -8.71 -6.66 -1.54
CA ILE A 19 -7.89 -6.44 -0.35
C ILE A 19 -6.43 -6.31 -0.80
N GLU A 20 -5.95 -5.08 -0.98
CA GLU A 20 -4.51 -4.84 -1.17
C GLU A 20 -3.80 -5.06 0.16
N ALA A 21 -2.94 -6.07 0.20
CA ALA A 21 -2.11 -6.34 1.36
C ALA A 21 -0.92 -5.38 1.36
N ALA A 22 -0.77 -4.61 2.44
CA ALA A 22 0.47 -3.89 2.69
C ALA A 22 1.60 -4.91 2.86
N GLU A 23 2.56 -4.87 1.94
CA GLU A 23 3.75 -5.71 1.98
C GLU A 23 4.67 -5.24 3.11
N TRP A 24 4.81 -3.91 3.27
CA TRP A 24 5.66 -3.34 4.30
C TRP A 24 5.28 -1.89 4.62
N VAL A 25 5.53 -1.47 5.87
CA VAL A 25 5.32 -0.08 6.33
C VAL A 25 6.59 0.41 7.00
N GLY A 26 7.02 1.62 6.64
CA GLY A 26 8.24 2.23 7.14
C GLY A 26 8.09 3.72 7.47
N LEU A 27 9.13 4.28 8.09
CA LEU A 27 9.27 5.71 8.35
C LEU A 27 10.49 6.25 7.61
N TYR A 28 10.24 7.10 6.63
CA TYR A 28 11.22 7.70 5.72
C TYR A 28 11.24 9.23 5.87
N ARG A 29 11.36 9.69 7.12
CA ARG A 29 11.51 11.11 7.44
C ARG A 29 12.92 11.56 7.14
N ASP A 30 13.05 12.77 6.62
CA ASP A 30 14.34 13.43 6.44
C ASP A 30 14.27 14.88 6.91
N THR A 31 15.32 15.34 7.59
CA THR A 31 15.38 16.69 8.18
C THR A 31 15.54 17.77 7.11
N ASN A 32 16.16 17.46 5.96
CA ASN A 32 16.31 18.40 4.85
C ASN A 32 15.04 18.49 3.99
N HIS A 33 14.15 17.50 4.12
CA HIS A 33 12.88 17.41 3.41
C HIS A 33 11.69 17.20 4.37
N PRO A 34 11.38 18.18 5.24
CA PRO A 34 10.34 18.05 6.25
C PRO A 34 8.96 17.78 5.62
N GLY A 35 8.20 16.85 6.21
CA GLY A 35 6.86 16.47 5.76
C GLY A 35 6.81 15.60 4.50
N LYS A 36 7.97 15.14 4.00
CA LYS A 36 8.06 14.27 2.82
C LYS A 36 8.55 12.88 3.20
N CYS A 37 8.35 11.93 2.29
CA CYS A 37 8.97 10.62 2.38
C CYS A 37 10.20 10.59 1.47
N VAL A 38 11.38 10.33 2.04
CA VAL A 38 12.64 10.23 1.30
C VAL A 38 13.06 8.77 1.26
N ILE A 39 12.63 8.07 0.22
CA ILE A 39 12.96 6.66 -0.03
C ILE A 39 14.17 6.61 -0.95
N GLU A 40 15.27 6.02 -0.50
CA GLU A 40 16.55 6.11 -1.21
C GLU A 40 16.95 7.59 -1.48
N GLN A 41 18.14 7.84 -2.05
CA GLN A 41 18.64 9.23 -2.18
C GLN A 41 17.90 10.07 -3.24
N TYR A 42 17.08 9.45 -4.10
CA TYR A 42 16.48 10.09 -5.27
C TYR A 42 14.94 10.09 -5.28
N LEU A 43 14.27 9.28 -4.46
CA LEU A 43 12.81 9.20 -4.46
C LEU A 43 12.21 9.98 -3.29
N ILE A 44 12.01 11.27 -3.53
CA ILE A 44 11.40 12.21 -2.58
C ILE A 44 9.93 12.41 -2.93
N LEU A 45 9.03 11.85 -2.13
CA LEU A 45 7.59 11.91 -2.33
C LEU A 45 6.94 12.92 -1.39
N LYS A 46 6.00 13.71 -1.92
CA LYS A 46 5.14 14.56 -1.09
C LYS A 46 4.10 13.68 -0.39
N GLU A 47 3.65 14.14 0.77
CA GLU A 47 2.51 13.55 1.48
C GLU A 47 1.28 13.44 0.55
N GLY A 48 0.58 12.31 0.62
CA GLY A 48 -0.60 11.98 -0.17
C GLY A 48 -0.29 11.41 -1.57
N VAL A 49 0.97 11.36 -1.99
CA VAL A 49 1.34 10.84 -3.31
C VAL A 49 1.52 9.32 -3.26
N SER A 50 0.93 8.63 -4.24
CA SER A 50 1.22 7.24 -4.58
C SER A 50 1.98 7.17 -5.90
N VAL A 51 3.05 6.37 -5.95
CA VAL A 51 3.82 6.09 -7.17
C VAL A 51 4.06 4.59 -7.33
N LYS A 52 4.24 4.13 -8.57
CA LYS A 52 4.78 2.80 -8.82
C LYS A 52 6.21 2.74 -8.26
N ASP A 53 6.54 1.65 -7.57
CA ASP A 53 7.90 1.44 -7.09
C ASP A 53 8.87 1.26 -8.27
N PRO A 54 9.96 2.03 -8.36
CA PRO A 54 10.91 1.94 -9.47
C PRO A 54 11.79 0.69 -9.42
N ASN A 55 11.96 0.10 -8.24
CA ASN A 55 12.85 -1.03 -8.00
C ASN A 55 12.10 -2.38 -8.04
N HIS A 56 10.76 -2.39 -7.98
CA HIS A 56 9.94 -3.60 -7.94
C HIS A 56 8.77 -3.52 -8.92
N GLU A 57 8.54 -4.59 -9.67
CA GLU A 57 7.61 -4.62 -10.81
C GLU A 57 6.12 -4.47 -10.44
N CYS A 58 5.74 -4.95 -9.26
CA CYS A 58 4.35 -5.17 -8.85
C CYS A 58 3.99 -4.54 -7.50
N ARG A 59 4.64 -3.42 -7.11
CA ARG A 59 4.25 -2.68 -5.91
C ARG A 59 4.18 -1.17 -6.15
N GLN A 60 3.39 -0.50 -5.32
CA GLN A 60 3.29 0.95 -5.22
C GLN A 60 3.80 1.42 -3.86
N ILE A 61 4.29 2.66 -3.83
CA ILE A 61 4.77 3.36 -2.65
C ILE A 61 3.82 4.51 -2.38
N ILE A 62 3.22 4.52 -1.20
CA ILE A 62 2.31 5.57 -0.76
C ILE A 62 2.99 6.37 0.34
N CYS A 63 3.17 7.67 0.11
CA CYS A 63 3.67 8.59 1.13
C CYS A 63 2.52 9.16 1.94
N GLY A 64 2.48 8.82 3.22
CA GLY A 64 1.53 9.30 4.21
C GLY A 64 2.12 10.39 5.12
N PHE A 65 1.40 10.64 6.21
CA PHE A 65 1.69 11.79 7.07
C PHE A 65 3.10 11.73 7.67
N ASN A 66 3.82 12.84 7.56
CA ASN A 66 5.12 13.04 8.19
C ASN A 66 6.06 11.85 7.91
N GLY A 67 6.29 11.49 6.64
CA GLY A 67 7.25 10.46 6.25
C GLY A 67 6.83 9.02 6.53
N SER A 68 5.58 8.75 6.92
CA SER A 68 5.05 7.38 6.94
C SER A 68 4.93 6.86 5.52
N THR A 69 5.47 5.68 5.23
CA THR A 69 5.46 5.12 3.87
C THR A 69 4.89 3.72 3.89
N ILE A 70 3.97 3.43 2.98
CA ILE A 70 3.38 2.10 2.79
C ILE A 70 3.83 1.57 1.44
N PHE A 71 4.31 0.33 1.44
CA PHE A 71 4.62 -0.46 0.25
C PHE A 71 3.56 -1.54 0.14
N GLN A 72 2.82 -1.54 -0.96
CA GLN A 72 1.74 -2.49 -1.17
C GLN A 72 1.61 -2.83 -2.64
N ARG A 73 0.99 -3.97 -2.95
CA ARG A 73 0.55 -4.25 -4.31
C ARG A 73 -0.53 -3.20 -4.71
N PRO A 74 -0.52 -2.70 -5.95
CA PRO A 74 -1.53 -1.76 -6.44
C PRO A 74 -2.89 -2.41 -6.70
#